data_AF-A0A817I547-F1
#
_entry.id   AF-A0A817I547-F1
#
_cell.length_a   1.000
_cell.length_b   1.000
_cell.length_c   1.000
_cell.angle_alpha   90.00
_cell.angle_beta   90.00
_cell.angle_gamma   90.00
#
_symmetry.space_group_name_H-M   'P 1'
#
loop_
_entity.id
_entity.type
_entity.pdbx_description
1 polymer ?
#
loop_
_entity_poly.entity_id
_entity_poly.type
_entity_poly.pdbx_seq_one_letter_code
_entity_poly.pdbx_strand_id
1 'polypeptide(L)'
;MNDQLSDFTRLLYGENYRQGRSRPALSISAIKDSNTYLLGSLLEPFSSLYTLLVDSSSSSTRSEDLDLESRLVHSLINELVLRISLSSIFIITPHRMQRSTIQKKLKNNQFSNVQITCDTVERMQGKEAQCVILCMLYRQGEILENELDFIYNRQRINVSITRAQQLCILITSQLLFNQPPLDLFVNDNTRNAYTLLCNYINKSIIQLLDKHGNIK
;
A
#
# COMPACT_ATOMS: atom_id res chain seq x y z
N MET A 1 15.67 3.54 -5.89
CA MET A 1 14.60 4.39 -5.33
C MET A 1 14.83 5.84 -5.71
N ASN A 2 13.77 6.63 -5.78
CA ASN A 2 13.85 8.08 -5.74
C ASN A 2 14.22 8.57 -4.33
N ASP A 3 14.38 9.88 -4.17
CA ASP A 3 14.95 10.45 -2.95
C ASP A 3 14.00 10.29 -1.75
N GLN A 4 12.70 10.55 -1.91
CA GLN A 4 11.72 10.40 -0.82
C GLN A 4 11.63 8.96 -0.30
N LEU A 5 11.58 7.96 -1.19
CA LEU A 5 11.59 6.55 -0.78
C LEU A 5 12.92 6.15 -0.13
N SER A 6 14.03 6.73 -0.59
CA SER A 6 15.36 6.48 -0.02
C SER A 6 15.50 7.07 1.38
N ASP A 7 14.98 8.28 1.60
CA ASP A 7 14.96 8.92 2.92
C ASP A 7 14.05 8.18 3.90
N PHE A 8 12.90 7.69 3.43
CA PHE A 8 12.09 6.76 4.23
C PHE A 8 12.87 5.47 4.55
N THR A 9 13.60 4.92 3.58
CA THR A 9 14.38 3.69 3.73
C THR A 9 15.52 3.83 4.75
N ARG A 10 16.10 5.04 4.91
CA ARG A 10 17.09 5.32 5.99
C ARG A 10 16.50 5.14 7.38
N LEU A 11 15.21 5.39 7.57
CA LEU A 11 14.54 5.12 8.86
C LEU A 11 14.46 3.62 9.16
N LEU A 12 14.55 2.77 8.13
CA LEU A 12 14.44 1.31 8.26
C LEU A 12 15.78 0.66 8.61
N TYR A 13 16.85 1.13 7.96
CA TYR A 13 18.19 0.52 7.99
C TYR A 13 19.26 1.40 8.66
N GLY A 14 18.90 2.60 9.08
CA GLY A 14 19.78 3.57 9.74
C GLY A 14 20.57 4.45 8.76
N GLU A 15 21.33 5.38 9.34
CA GLU A 15 22.12 6.41 8.63
C GLU A 15 23.17 5.85 7.65
N ASN A 16 23.57 4.59 7.84
CA ASN A 16 24.53 3.92 6.98
C ASN A 16 23.93 3.44 5.64
N TYR A 17 22.61 3.50 5.47
CA TYR A 17 21.98 3.17 4.20
C TYR A 17 22.47 4.11 3.09
N ARG A 18 22.93 3.51 1.99
CA ARG A 18 23.36 4.24 0.79
C ARG A 18 22.39 3.96 -0.33
N GLN A 19 21.74 5.02 -0.81
CA GLN A 19 20.96 4.97 -2.03
C GLN A 19 21.88 4.61 -3.20
N GLY A 20 21.44 3.68 -4.05
CA GLY A 20 22.07 3.43 -5.35
C GLY A 20 21.81 4.57 -6.33
N ARG A 21 21.70 4.26 -7.62
CA ARG A 21 21.30 5.25 -8.63
C ARG A 21 19.91 5.82 -8.31
N SER A 22 19.82 7.12 -8.06
CA SER A 22 18.53 7.79 -7.83
C SER A 22 17.64 7.72 -9.07
N ARG A 23 16.35 7.48 -8.83
CA ARG A 23 15.30 7.48 -9.87
C ARG A 23 14.57 8.82 -9.81
N PRO A 24 14.13 9.39 -10.93
CA PRO A 24 13.35 10.62 -10.91
C PRO A 24 12.01 10.40 -10.19
N ALA A 25 11.41 11.46 -9.67
CA ALA A 25 10.00 11.43 -9.29
C ALA A 25 9.13 11.11 -10.52
N LEU A 26 7.95 10.50 -10.30
CA LEU A 26 7.03 10.24 -11.40
C LEU A 26 6.48 11.57 -11.93
N SER A 27 6.49 11.70 -13.25
CA SER A 27 5.77 12.79 -13.92
C SER A 27 4.29 12.41 -13.96
N ILE A 28 3.48 13.18 -13.24
CA ILE A 28 2.03 13.02 -13.21
C ILE A 28 1.46 13.92 -14.29
N SER A 29 0.79 13.32 -15.25
CA SER A 29 0.09 14.06 -16.31
C SER A 29 -1.11 14.75 -15.67
N ALA A 30 -1.20 16.07 -15.82
CA ALA A 30 -2.41 16.80 -15.42
C ALA A 30 -3.57 16.34 -16.31
N ILE A 31 -4.49 15.58 -15.73
CA ILE A 31 -5.77 15.26 -16.37
C ILE A 31 -6.77 16.30 -15.87
N LYS A 32 -7.49 16.95 -16.79
CA LYS A 32 -8.67 17.76 -16.43
C LYS A 32 -9.77 16.79 -15.96
N ASP A 33 -9.77 16.50 -14.67
CA ASP A 33 -10.81 15.70 -14.06
C ASP A 33 -12.06 16.56 -13.86
N SER A 34 -13.18 16.13 -14.44
CA SER A 34 -14.50 16.70 -14.13
C SER A 34 -15.07 16.18 -12.79
N ASN A 35 -14.41 15.18 -12.19
CA ASN A 35 -14.84 14.52 -10.96
C ASN A 35 -13.69 14.45 -9.95
N THR A 36 -13.77 15.25 -8.88
CA THR A 36 -12.76 15.33 -7.81
C THR A 36 -12.68 14.06 -6.93
N TYR A 37 -13.65 13.15 -7.04
CA TYR A 37 -13.74 11.94 -6.21
C TYR A 37 -13.01 10.71 -6.78
N LEU A 38 -12.12 10.90 -7.76
CA LEU A 38 -11.29 9.82 -8.29
C LEU A 38 -10.06 9.59 -7.40
N LEU A 39 -9.69 8.33 -7.13
CA LEU A 39 -8.49 8.01 -6.34
C LEU A 39 -7.19 8.62 -6.93
N GLY A 40 -7.17 8.91 -8.24
CA GLY A 40 -6.03 9.53 -8.91
C GLY A 40 -5.94 11.05 -8.80
N SER A 41 -6.97 11.75 -8.35
CA SER A 41 -6.98 13.23 -8.25
C SER A 41 -5.99 13.76 -7.20
N LEU A 42 -5.52 12.86 -6.32
CA LEU A 42 -4.66 13.15 -5.17
C LEU A 42 -3.18 12.97 -5.46
N LEU A 43 -2.84 12.52 -6.66
CA LEU A 43 -1.46 12.34 -7.07
C LEU A 43 -0.82 13.71 -7.21
N GLU A 44 -0.06 14.10 -6.19
CA GLU A 44 0.70 15.35 -6.15
C GLU A 44 2.05 15.18 -6.85
N PRO A 45 2.48 16.17 -7.65
CA PRO A 45 3.84 16.21 -8.16
C PRO A 45 4.87 16.01 -7.03
N PHE A 46 5.89 15.21 -7.29
CA PHE A 46 7.02 14.95 -6.37
C PHE A 46 6.72 14.12 -5.12
N SER A 47 5.48 13.67 -4.90
CA SER A 47 5.14 12.74 -3.81
C SER A 47 5.14 11.29 -4.27
N SER A 48 5.66 10.42 -3.41
CA SER A 48 5.96 9.00 -3.67
C SER A 48 5.39 8.06 -2.62
N LEU A 49 4.84 8.60 -1.53
CA LEU A 49 4.26 7.87 -0.42
C LEU A 49 2.81 8.28 -0.28
N TYR A 50 1.90 7.32 -0.43
CA TYR A 50 0.47 7.54 -0.28
C TYR A 50 -0.14 6.48 0.63
N THR A 51 -1.19 6.88 1.36
CA THR A 51 -2.03 5.97 2.14
C THR A 51 -3.49 6.18 1.78
N LEU A 52 -4.14 5.13 1.28
CA LEU A 52 -5.60 5.05 1.21
C LEU A 52 -6.09 4.46 2.53
N LEU A 53 -6.65 5.31 3.39
CA LEU A 53 -7.08 4.97 4.75
C LEU A 53 -8.60 4.76 4.80
N VAL A 54 -9.02 3.51 4.86
CA VAL A 54 -10.43 3.09 4.87
C VAL A 54 -11.02 3.14 6.28
N ASP A 55 -12.22 3.70 6.38
CA ASP A 55 -13.03 3.69 7.59
C ASP A 55 -13.39 2.25 8.00
N SER A 56 -13.11 1.92 9.27
CA SER A 56 -13.38 0.63 9.90
C SER A 56 -14.39 0.72 11.05
N SER A 57 -15.19 1.80 11.12
CA SER A 57 -16.20 2.01 12.17
C SER A 57 -17.38 1.04 12.11
N SER A 58 -17.61 0.39 10.97
CA SER A 58 -18.65 -0.63 10.80
C SER A 58 -18.06 -2.02 10.75
N SER A 59 -18.75 -2.97 11.38
CA SER A 59 -18.44 -4.40 11.22
C SER A 59 -18.46 -4.78 9.74
N SER A 60 -17.46 -5.57 9.34
CA SER A 60 -17.39 -6.20 8.03
C SER A 60 -16.94 -7.65 8.18
N THR A 61 -17.33 -8.45 7.21
CA THR A 61 -16.81 -9.81 7.06
C THR A 61 -15.49 -9.77 6.30
N ARG A 62 -14.66 -10.81 6.50
CA ARG A 62 -13.44 -11.00 5.71
C ARG A 62 -13.72 -11.01 4.19
N SER A 63 -14.87 -11.52 3.76
CA SER A 63 -15.24 -11.55 2.34
C SER A 63 -15.50 -10.14 1.78
N GLU A 64 -16.15 -9.27 2.55
CA GLU A 64 -16.39 -7.88 2.16
C GLU A 64 -15.09 -7.07 2.11
N ASP A 65 -14.17 -7.30 3.06
CA ASP A 65 -12.83 -6.69 3.04
C ASP A 65 -12.04 -7.11 1.80
N LEU A 66 -12.05 -8.40 1.46
CA LEU A 66 -11.39 -8.93 0.25
C LEU A 66 -11.97 -8.32 -1.04
N ASP A 67 -13.29 -8.20 -1.12
CA ASP A 67 -13.95 -7.58 -2.28
C ASP A 67 -13.59 -6.09 -2.39
N LEU A 68 -13.70 -5.35 -1.28
CA LEU A 68 -13.37 -3.93 -1.23
C LEU A 68 -11.92 -3.65 -1.62
N GLU A 69 -10.97 -4.38 -1.03
CA GLU A 69 -9.56 -4.24 -1.35
C GLU A 69 -9.29 -4.50 -2.84
N SER A 70 -9.91 -5.53 -3.42
CA SER A 70 -9.76 -5.83 -4.84
C SER A 70 -10.33 -4.75 -5.76
N ARG A 71 -11.46 -4.13 -5.39
CA ARG A 71 -12.05 -3.00 -6.11
C ARG A 71 -11.17 -1.75 -6.03
N LEU A 72 -10.65 -1.44 -4.84
CA LEU A 72 -9.76 -0.30 -4.64
C LEU A 72 -8.48 -0.45 -5.44
N VAL A 73 -7.84 -1.62 -5.42
CA VAL A 73 -6.64 -1.91 -6.22
C VAL A 73 -6.94 -1.75 -7.70
N HIS A 74 -8.03 -2.32 -8.19
CA HIS A 74 -8.40 -2.23 -9.61
C HIS A 74 -8.66 -0.79 -10.05
N SER A 75 -9.45 -0.04 -9.28
CA SER A 75 -9.73 1.38 -9.53
C SER A 75 -8.44 2.21 -9.52
N LEU A 76 -7.61 2.04 -8.49
CA LEU A 76 -6.35 2.75 -8.35
C LEU A 76 -5.41 2.49 -9.54
N ILE A 77 -5.30 1.25 -10.01
CA ILE A 77 -4.47 0.94 -11.18
C ILE A 77 -4.98 1.66 -12.42
N ASN A 78 -6.30 1.65 -12.69
CA ASN A 78 -6.88 2.40 -13.81
C ASN A 78 -6.49 3.88 -13.74
N GLU A 79 -6.63 4.50 -12.56
CA GLU A 79 -6.30 5.92 -12.39
C GLU A 79 -4.80 6.20 -12.57
N LEU A 80 -3.94 5.31 -12.07
CA LEU A 80 -2.48 5.41 -12.18
C LEU A 80 -2.02 5.32 -13.63
N VAL A 81 -2.50 4.32 -14.40
CA VAL A 81 -2.06 4.14 -15.79
C VAL A 81 -2.56 5.23 -16.73
N LEU A 82 -3.64 5.92 -16.37
CA LEU A 82 -4.14 7.09 -17.10
C LEU A 82 -3.26 8.33 -16.87
N ARG A 83 -2.73 8.50 -15.65
CA ARG A 83 -1.99 9.72 -15.24
C ARG A 83 -0.48 9.57 -15.36
N ILE A 84 0.03 8.35 -15.21
CA ILE A 84 1.44 8.06 -15.07
C ILE A 84 1.82 6.95 -16.04
N SER A 85 2.85 7.20 -16.85
CA SER A 85 3.48 6.15 -17.65
C SER A 85 4.31 5.22 -16.75
N LEU A 86 3.69 4.13 -16.31
CA LEU A 86 4.31 3.09 -15.49
C LEU A 86 4.66 1.87 -16.34
N SER A 87 5.89 1.39 -16.22
CA SER A 87 6.36 0.12 -16.80
C SER A 87 6.02 -1.09 -15.93
N SER A 88 5.96 -0.92 -14.60
CA SER A 88 5.73 -2.01 -13.66
C SER A 88 4.98 -1.58 -12.39
N ILE A 89 4.03 -2.41 -11.97
CA ILE A 89 3.29 -2.30 -10.72
C ILE A 89 3.36 -3.63 -9.98
N PHE A 90 3.82 -3.61 -8.73
CA PHE A 90 3.66 -4.73 -7.81
C PHE A 90 2.50 -4.48 -6.86
N ILE A 91 1.67 -5.50 -6.67
CA ILE A 91 0.63 -5.53 -5.66
C ILE A 91 1.03 -6.58 -4.64
N ILE A 92 1.30 -6.13 -3.42
CA ILE A 92 1.85 -6.97 -2.37
C ILE A 92 0.79 -7.19 -1.30
N THR A 93 0.46 -8.45 -1.04
CA THR A 93 -0.54 -8.82 -0.03
C THR A 93 0.08 -9.69 1.07
N PRO A 94 -0.28 -9.52 2.34
CA PRO A 94 0.10 -10.44 3.40
C PRO A 94 -0.43 -11.87 3.15
N HIS A 95 -1.71 -12.01 2.77
CA HIS A 95 -2.35 -13.32 2.64
C HIS A 95 -2.54 -13.78 1.20
N ARG A 96 -2.51 -15.10 1.01
CA ARG A 96 -2.80 -15.75 -0.28
C ARG A 96 -4.24 -15.54 -0.75
N MET A 97 -5.20 -15.35 0.17
CA MET A 97 -6.60 -15.10 -0.17
C MET A 97 -6.78 -13.72 -0.81
N GLN A 98 -6.16 -12.67 -0.24
CA GLN A 98 -6.11 -11.33 -0.85
C GLN A 98 -5.49 -11.41 -2.24
N ARG A 99 -4.33 -12.09 -2.37
CA ARG A 99 -3.69 -12.32 -3.67
C ARG A 99 -4.65 -12.94 -4.67
N SER A 100 -5.30 -14.05 -4.31
CA SER A 100 -6.20 -14.75 -5.22
C SER A 100 -7.40 -13.88 -5.63
N THR A 101 -7.98 -13.10 -4.72
CA THR A 101 -9.13 -12.23 -5.02
C THR A 101 -8.72 -11.10 -5.94
N ILE A 102 -7.60 -10.42 -5.66
CA ILE A 102 -7.05 -9.36 -6.50
C ILE A 102 -6.68 -9.90 -7.88
N GLN A 103 -5.96 -11.03 -7.96
CA GLN A 103 -5.62 -11.66 -9.25
C GLN A 103 -6.87 -11.97 -10.07
N LYS A 104 -7.93 -12.52 -9.46
CA LYS A 104 -9.21 -12.77 -10.14
C LYS A 104 -9.83 -11.48 -10.68
N LYS A 105 -9.83 -10.40 -9.88
CA LYS A 105 -10.35 -9.08 -10.30
C LYS A 105 -9.56 -8.50 -11.49
N LEU A 106 -8.25 -8.74 -11.53
CA LEU A 106 -7.37 -8.21 -12.57
C LEU A 106 -7.38 -9.01 -13.88
N LYS A 107 -7.76 -10.30 -13.86
CA LYS A 107 -7.74 -11.19 -15.04
C LYS A 107 -8.48 -10.66 -16.28
N ASN A 108 -9.49 -9.81 -16.10
CA ASN A 108 -10.34 -9.33 -17.18
C ASN A 108 -9.91 -7.96 -17.75
N ASN A 109 -8.78 -7.40 -17.32
CA ASN A 109 -8.41 -6.02 -17.66
C ASN A 109 -7.24 -5.92 -18.65
N GLN A 110 -7.32 -4.92 -19.52
CA GLN A 110 -6.44 -4.65 -20.65
C GLN A 110 -5.30 -3.69 -20.28
N PHE A 111 -4.53 -3.99 -19.23
CA PHE A 111 -3.34 -3.19 -18.88
C PHE A 111 -2.14 -3.54 -19.76
N SER A 112 -2.27 -3.40 -21.09
CA SER A 112 -1.28 -3.87 -22.06
C SER A 112 0.07 -3.17 -21.97
N ASN A 113 0.09 -1.94 -21.45
CA ASN A 113 1.28 -1.08 -21.43
C ASN A 113 2.06 -1.13 -20.10
N VAL A 114 1.60 -1.90 -19.10
CA VAL A 114 2.23 -1.98 -17.78
C VAL A 114 2.30 -3.42 -17.29
N GLN A 115 3.45 -3.85 -16.78
CA GLN A 115 3.59 -5.16 -16.17
C GLN A 115 3.03 -5.14 -14.74
N ILE A 116 1.93 -5.85 -14.51
CA ILE A 116 1.31 -5.95 -13.19
C ILE A 116 1.57 -7.33 -12.60
N THR A 117 2.17 -7.37 -11.41
CA THR A 117 2.38 -8.61 -10.65
C THR A 117 1.74 -8.50 -9.27
N CYS A 118 0.85 -9.43 -8.93
CA CYS A 118 0.26 -9.52 -7.59
C CYS A 118 0.76 -10.77 -6.87
N ASP A 119 1.45 -10.61 -5.74
CA ASP A 119 1.94 -11.74 -4.95
C ASP A 119 2.18 -11.44 -3.47
N THR A 120 2.52 -12.47 -2.69
CA THR A 120 2.91 -12.30 -1.29
C THR A 120 4.31 -11.73 -1.16
N VAL A 121 4.61 -11.15 0.01
CA VAL A 121 5.89 -10.51 0.31
C VAL A 121 7.09 -11.42 0.03
N GLU A 122 7.00 -12.69 0.41
CA GLU A 122 8.09 -13.67 0.24
C GLU A 122 8.43 -13.89 -1.24
N ARG A 123 7.44 -13.85 -2.13
CA ARG A 123 7.62 -14.07 -3.57
C ARG A 123 8.13 -12.84 -4.32
N MET A 124 8.13 -11.69 -3.64
CA MET A 124 8.63 -10.40 -4.14
C MET A 124 10.05 -10.07 -3.66
N GLN A 125 10.68 -10.94 -2.86
CA GLN A 125 12.07 -10.75 -2.45
C GLN A 125 13.02 -10.68 -3.64
N GLY A 126 14.01 -9.78 -3.55
CA GLY A 126 14.98 -9.51 -4.61
C GLY A 126 14.45 -8.83 -5.88
N LYS A 127 13.15 -8.52 -5.97
CA LYS A 127 12.53 -7.84 -7.12
C LYS A 127 12.18 -6.40 -6.77
N GLU A 128 12.03 -5.56 -7.79
CA GLU A 128 11.60 -4.18 -7.64
C GLU A 128 10.63 -3.80 -8.78
N ALA A 129 9.77 -2.82 -8.53
CA ALA A 129 8.86 -2.24 -9.51
C ALA A 129 8.84 -0.71 -9.40
N GLN A 130 8.42 -0.04 -10.47
CA GLN A 130 8.28 1.42 -10.43
C GLN A 130 7.26 1.86 -9.37
N CYS A 131 6.13 1.16 -9.30
CA CYS A 131 5.08 1.36 -8.32
C CYS A 131 4.84 0.11 -7.47
N VAL A 132 4.63 0.28 -6.17
CA VAL A 132 4.14 -0.77 -5.26
C VAL A 132 2.82 -0.32 -4.64
N ILE A 133 1.85 -1.24 -4.63
CA ILE A 133 0.61 -1.13 -3.87
C ILE A 133 0.67 -2.22 -2.78
N LEU A 134 0.79 -1.80 -1.52
CA LEU A 134 0.77 -2.68 -0.35
C LEU A 134 -0.66 -2.76 0.20
N CYS A 135 -1.22 -3.96 0.21
CA CYS A 135 -2.62 -4.23 0.55
C CYS A 135 -2.72 -4.81 1.97
N MET A 136 -3.06 -3.98 2.95
CA MET A 136 -3.20 -4.33 4.36
C MET A 136 -4.58 -3.90 4.91
N LEU A 137 -5.65 -4.16 4.16
CA LEU A 137 -7.01 -3.83 4.61
C LEU A 137 -7.55 -4.88 5.58
N TYR A 138 -7.67 -4.51 6.85
CA TYR A 138 -8.36 -5.31 7.87
C TYR A 138 -9.33 -4.44 8.66
N ARG A 139 -10.60 -4.81 8.74
CA ARG A 139 -11.60 -4.01 9.50
C ARG A 139 -12.27 -4.79 10.63
N GLN A 140 -11.73 -5.96 10.98
CA GLN A 140 -12.20 -6.79 12.08
C GLN A 140 -11.10 -6.95 13.16
N GLY A 141 -11.41 -6.56 14.40
CA GLY A 141 -10.47 -6.60 15.54
C GLY A 141 -10.04 -8.02 15.91
N GLU A 142 -10.97 -8.97 15.98
CA GLU A 142 -10.68 -10.37 16.32
C GLU A 142 -9.71 -11.05 15.34
N ILE A 143 -9.75 -10.70 14.05
CA ILE A 143 -8.77 -11.20 13.07
C ILE A 143 -7.38 -10.67 13.41
N LEU A 144 -7.29 -9.38 13.75
CA LEU A 144 -6.03 -8.72 14.06
C LEU A 144 -5.35 -9.34 15.28
N GLU A 145 -6.09 -9.56 16.37
CA GLU A 145 -5.58 -10.16 17.61
C GLU A 145 -4.97 -11.55 17.36
N ASN A 146 -5.65 -12.39 16.58
CA ASN A 146 -5.18 -13.74 16.26
C ASN A 146 -4.03 -13.79 15.24
N GLU A 147 -3.75 -12.68 14.53
CA GLU A 147 -2.75 -12.62 13.45
C GLU A 147 -1.68 -11.55 13.68
N LEU A 148 -1.53 -11.02 14.91
CA LEU A 148 -0.62 -9.91 15.23
C LEU A 148 0.80 -10.09 14.69
N ASP A 149 1.47 -11.20 15.02
CA ASP A 149 2.84 -11.48 14.57
C ASP A 149 2.96 -11.60 13.05
N PHE A 150 1.87 -12.02 12.38
CA PHE A 150 1.84 -12.20 10.94
C PHE A 150 1.69 -10.86 10.22
N ILE A 151 0.77 -10.01 10.69
CA ILE A 151 0.44 -8.69 10.13
C ILE A 151 1.55 -7.69 10.48
N TYR A 152 1.93 -7.61 11.75
CA TYR A 152 2.97 -6.71 12.26
C TYR A 152 4.35 -7.37 12.22
N ASN A 153 4.72 -7.86 11.04
CA ASN A 153 6.06 -8.35 10.79
C ASN A 153 6.92 -7.27 10.15
N ARG A 154 7.87 -6.71 10.93
CA ARG A 154 8.73 -5.61 10.47
C ARG A 154 9.47 -5.94 9.19
N GLN A 155 10.04 -7.14 9.09
CA GLN A 155 10.81 -7.55 7.92
C GLN A 155 9.92 -7.61 6.67
N ARG A 156 8.70 -8.11 6.78
CA ARG A 156 7.76 -8.16 5.65
C ARG A 156 7.34 -6.76 5.19
N ILE A 157 7.05 -5.86 6.12
CA ILE A 157 6.68 -4.48 5.79
C ILE A 157 7.87 -3.76 5.13
N ASN A 158 9.08 -3.90 5.70
CA ASN A 158 10.31 -3.38 5.10
C ASN A 158 10.51 -3.88 3.67
N VAL A 159 10.43 -5.20 3.46
CA VAL A 159 10.57 -5.80 2.13
C VAL A 159 9.54 -5.21 1.19
N SER A 160 8.27 -5.15 1.60
CA SER A 160 7.18 -4.62 0.77
C SER A 160 7.43 -3.18 0.30
N ILE A 161 7.70 -2.27 1.24
CA ILE A 161 7.94 -0.85 0.94
C ILE A 161 9.18 -0.71 0.05
N THR A 162 10.24 -1.46 0.37
CA THR A 162 11.51 -1.35 -0.37
C THR A 162 11.48 -1.98 -1.77
N ARG A 163 10.37 -2.58 -2.21
CA ARG A 163 10.24 -3.00 -3.62
C ARG A 163 9.90 -1.80 -4.54
N ALA A 164 9.49 -0.67 -3.98
CA ALA A 164 9.10 0.51 -4.74
C ALA A 164 10.33 1.28 -5.21
N GLN A 165 10.40 1.61 -6.50
CA GLN A 165 11.45 2.48 -7.02
C GLN A 165 11.05 3.95 -7.04
N GLN A 166 9.77 4.27 -7.29
CA GLN A 166 9.32 5.65 -7.47
C GLN A 166 7.98 5.96 -6.79
N LEU A 167 7.11 4.97 -6.56
CA LEU A 167 5.82 5.17 -5.89
C LEU A 167 5.47 3.99 -5.00
N CYS A 168 5.06 4.27 -3.77
CA CYS A 168 4.54 3.30 -2.82
C CYS A 168 3.19 3.80 -2.31
N ILE A 169 2.19 2.93 -2.37
CA ILE A 169 0.83 3.21 -1.92
C ILE A 169 0.43 2.13 -0.92
N LEU A 170 0.01 2.53 0.27
CA LEU A 170 -0.53 1.65 1.30
C LEU A 170 -2.06 1.73 1.24
N ILE A 171 -2.74 0.60 1.09
CA ILE A 171 -4.17 0.47 1.31
C ILE A 171 -4.36 -0.18 2.67
N THR A 172 -5.01 0.51 3.59
CA THR A 172 -5.16 0.05 4.98
C THR A 172 -6.42 0.62 5.61
N SER A 173 -6.76 0.17 6.82
CA SER A 173 -7.84 0.74 7.62
C SER A 173 -7.34 1.52 8.83
N GLN A 174 -8.24 2.29 9.42
CA GLN A 174 -8.00 2.96 10.71
C GLN A 174 -7.78 1.98 11.87
N LEU A 175 -8.36 0.78 11.81
CA LEU A 175 -8.23 -0.25 12.85
C LEU A 175 -6.77 -0.58 13.17
N LEU A 176 -5.91 -0.67 12.14
CA LEU A 176 -4.48 -1.00 12.31
C LEU A 176 -3.69 0.03 13.12
N PHE A 177 -4.25 1.24 13.33
CA PHE A 177 -3.53 2.39 13.90
C PHE A 177 -4.21 2.97 15.13
N ASN A 178 -5.53 3.11 15.09
CA ASN A 178 -6.30 3.83 16.10
C ASN A 178 -6.70 2.92 17.27
N GLN A 179 -6.76 1.61 17.06
CA GLN A 179 -7.16 0.62 18.07
C GLN A 179 -6.24 -0.63 18.02
N PRO A 180 -4.90 -0.48 18.14
CA PRO A 180 -4.00 -1.61 18.14
C PRO A 180 -4.22 -2.46 19.42
N PRO A 181 -4.29 -3.80 19.32
CA PRO A 181 -4.35 -4.68 20.49
C PRO A 181 -3.15 -4.47 21.42
N LEU A 182 -3.35 -4.55 22.73
CA LEU A 182 -2.27 -4.30 23.71
C LEU A 182 -1.08 -5.26 23.55
N ASP A 183 -1.36 -6.51 23.18
CA ASP A 183 -0.34 -7.55 22.96
C ASP A 183 0.66 -7.18 21.86
N LEU A 184 0.27 -6.30 20.93
CA LEU A 184 1.16 -5.75 19.91
C LEU A 184 2.39 -5.09 20.53
N PHE A 185 2.23 -4.47 21.70
CA PHE A 185 3.29 -3.73 22.37
C PHE A 185 4.14 -4.58 23.30
N VAL A 186 3.82 -5.86 23.49
CA VAL A 186 4.62 -6.78 24.32
C VAL A 186 5.88 -7.23 23.58
N ASN A 187 5.77 -7.51 22.28
CA ASN A 187 6.87 -7.98 21.44
C ASN A 187 7.54 -6.82 20.68
N ASP A 188 8.87 -6.71 20.77
CA ASP A 188 9.62 -5.65 20.08
C ASP A 188 9.46 -5.71 18.56
N ASN A 189 9.31 -6.89 17.96
CA ASN A 189 9.14 -7.03 16.51
C ASN A 189 7.80 -6.42 16.05
N THR A 190 6.70 -6.74 16.74
CA THR A 190 5.36 -6.20 16.43
C THR A 190 5.27 -4.71 16.76
N ARG A 191 5.87 -4.27 17.87
CA ARG A 191 5.98 -2.85 18.23
C ARG A 191 6.73 -2.07 17.15
N ASN A 192 7.90 -2.56 16.72
CA ASN A 192 8.69 -1.88 15.69
C ASN A 192 8.00 -1.88 14.32
N ALA A 193 7.24 -2.94 13.99
CA ALA A 193 6.42 -2.99 12.79
C ALA A 193 5.28 -1.96 12.83
N TYR A 194 4.62 -1.80 13.97
CA TYR A 194 3.61 -0.75 14.16
C TYR A 194 4.21 0.65 14.03
N THR A 195 5.32 0.93 14.72
CA THR A 195 6.05 2.21 14.61
C THR A 195 6.43 2.52 13.17
N LEU A 196 6.86 1.49 12.41
CA LEU A 196 7.17 1.62 11.00
C LEU A 196 5.94 2.05 10.17
N LEU A 197 4.79 1.40 10.35
CA LEU A 197 3.59 1.78 9.63
C LEU A 197 3.10 3.19 10.01
N CYS A 198 3.19 3.57 11.29
CA CYS A 198 2.89 4.95 11.72
C CYS A 198 3.82 5.96 11.04
N ASN A 199 5.12 5.68 10.96
CA ASN A 199 6.08 6.54 10.26
C ASN A 199 5.77 6.64 8.76
N TYR A 200 5.34 5.54 8.14
CA TYR A 200 4.91 5.55 6.74
C TYR A 200 3.72 6.48 6.54
N ILE A 201 2.66 6.32 7.36
CA ILE A 201 1.45 7.15 7.28
C ILE A 201 1.78 8.63 7.48
N ASN A 202 2.57 8.95 8.51
CA ASN A 202 2.97 10.34 8.81
C ASN A 202 3.76 11.01 7.67
N LYS A 203 4.42 10.23 6.81
CA LYS A 203 5.20 10.72 5.66
C LYS A 203 4.46 10.60 4.33
N SER A 204 3.26 10.02 4.35
CA SER A 204 2.44 9.82 3.17
C SER A 204 1.39 10.91 3.01
N ILE A 205 0.98 11.18 1.78
CA ILE A 205 -0.29 11.85 1.52
C ILE A 205 -1.41 10.86 1.84
N ILE A 206 -2.30 11.25 2.75
CA ILE A 206 -3.39 10.39 3.22
C ILE A 206 -4.68 10.76 2.50
N GLN A 207 -5.31 9.76 1.89
CA GLN A 207 -6.69 9.85 1.42
C GLN A 207 -7.61 9.08 2.34
N LEU A 208 -8.60 9.77 2.89
CA LEU A 208 -9.63 9.14 3.70
C LEU A 208 -10.72 8.55 2.80
N LEU A 209 -11.05 7.28 3.05
CA LEU A 209 -12.12 6.58 2.36
C LEU A 209 -13.21 6.19 3.36
N ASP A 210 -14.47 6.24 2.94
CA ASP A 210 -15.58 5.65 3.67
C ASP A 210 -15.50 4.11 3.69
N LYS A 211 -16.42 3.47 4.42
CA LYS A 211 -16.48 2.01 4.55
C LYS A 211 -16.75 1.26 3.24
N HIS A 212 -17.13 1.97 2.17
CA HIS A 212 -17.39 1.43 0.84
C HIS A 212 -16.24 1.69 -0.15
N GLY A 213 -15.24 2.47 0.27
CA GLY A 213 -14.07 2.84 -0.53
C GLY A 213 -14.22 4.15 -1.30
N ASN A 214 -15.24 4.97 -1.00
CA ASN A 214 -15.43 6.28 -1.63
C ASN A 214 -14.61 7.35 -0.90
N ILE A 215 -14.11 8.33 -1.64
CA ILE A 215 -13.42 9.49 -1.08
C ILE A 215 -14.37 10.29 -0.16
N LYS A 216 -13.90 10.60 1.06
CA LYS A 216 -14.56 11.52 1.99
C LYS A 216 -14.21 12.97 1.73
#